data_AF-A0A957MVU0-F1
#
_entry.id   AF-A0A957MVU0-F1
#
_cell.length_a   1.000
_cell.length_b   1.000
_cell.length_c   1.000
_cell.angle_alpha   90.00
_cell.angle_beta   90.00
_cell.angle_gamma   90.00
#
_symmetry.space_group_name_H-M   'P 1'
#
loop_
_entity.id
_entity.type
_entity.pdbx_description
1 polymer ?
#
loop_
_entity_poly.entity_id
_entity_poly.type
_entity_poly.pdbx_seq_one_letter_code
_entity_poly.pdbx_strand_id
1 'polypeptide(L)' 'MGVSGAATASFVYDGDGRRVKGTVNGVTSYYVGDQYEVSGGVVKKYYSAGGRRIALRSGGTL' A
#
# COMPACT_ATOMS: atom_id res chain seq x y z
N MET A 1 -26.40 -13.87 12.09
CA MET A 1 -24.97 -13.54 12.20
C MET A 1 -24.78 -12.13 11.66
N GLY A 2 -24.77 -11.13 12.56
CA GLY A 2 -24.60 -9.74 12.17
C GLY A 2 -23.13 -9.46 11.87
N VAL A 3 -22.84 -8.84 10.73
CA VAL A 3 -21.52 -8.26 10.50
C VAL A 3 -21.40 -7.01 11.37
N SER A 4 -20.52 -7.04 12.37
CA SER A 4 -20.20 -5.88 13.19
C SER A 4 -18.89 -5.25 12.69
N GLY A 5 -18.91 -3.92 12.49
CA GLY A 5 -17.73 -3.11 12.18
C GLY A 5 -17.87 -2.33 10.87
N ALA A 6 -18.16 -1.02 10.97
CA ALA A 6 -17.94 -0.12 9.84
C ALA A 6 -16.43 -0.02 9.61
N ALA A 7 -15.91 -0.66 8.56
CA ALA A 7 -14.52 -0.49 8.17
C ALA A 7 -14.31 0.96 7.70
N THR A 8 -13.61 1.77 8.49
CA THR A 8 -13.26 3.15 8.10
C THR A 8 -12.02 3.11 7.24
N ALA A 9 -12.11 3.70 6.04
CA ALA A 9 -10.99 3.90 5.14
C ALA A 9 -10.84 5.39 4.81
N SER A 10 -9.62 5.90 4.86
CA SER A 10 -9.27 7.24 4.40
C SER A 10 -8.05 7.18 3.49
N PHE A 11 -8.01 8.04 2.48
CA PHE A 11 -6.95 8.06 1.47
C PHE A 11 -6.50 9.49 1.21
N VAL A 12 -5.20 9.67 0.99
CA VAL A 12 -4.60 10.93 0.60
C VAL A 12 -3.92 10.73 -0.74
N TYR A 13 -4.07 11.72 -1.62
CA TYR A 13 -3.57 11.72 -2.98
C TYR A 13 -2.63 12.90 -3.19
N ASP A 14 -1.65 12.76 -4.08
CA ASP A 14 -0.83 13.87 -4.57
C ASP A 14 -1.58 14.70 -5.63
N GLY A 15 -0.93 15.77 -6.12
CA GLY A 15 -1.49 16.65 -7.14
C GLY A 15 -1.76 15.97 -8.49
N ASP A 16 -1.13 14.82 -8.74
CA ASP A 16 -1.34 14.01 -9.95
C ASP A 16 -2.45 12.95 -9.75
N GLY A 17 -3.10 12.92 -8.58
CA GLY A 17 -4.16 11.98 -8.24
C GLY A 17 -3.66 10.58 -7.87
N ARG A 18 -2.37 10.38 -7.60
CA ARG A 18 -1.84 9.09 -7.11
C ARG A 18 -1.95 9.03 -5.60
N ARG A 19 -2.34 7.85 -5.08
CA ARG A 19 -2.46 7.63 -3.64
C ARG A 19 -1.08 7.65 -3.00
N VAL A 20 -0.87 8.51 -2.01
CA VAL A 20 0.37 8.62 -1.23
C VAL A 20 0.24 8.07 0.19
N LYS A 21 -0.99 8.02 0.72
CA LYS A 21 -1.30 7.46 2.03
C LYS A 21 -2.69 6.83 2.06
N GLY A 22 -2.85 5.77 2.83
CA GLY A 22 -4.16 5.19 3.12
C GLY A 22 -4.21 4.66 4.54
N THR A 23 -5.32 4.88 5.24
CA THR A 23 -5.58 4.26 6.55
C THR A 23 -6.83 3.41 6.43
N VAL A 24 -6.70 2.10 6.65
CA VAL A 24 -7.81 1.14 6.58
C VAL A 24 -7.84 0.34 7.87
N ASN A 25 -8.97 0.35 8.58
CA ASN A 25 -9.12 -0.34 9.87
C ASN A 25 -8.00 0.00 10.87
N GLY A 26 -7.56 1.27 10.90
CA GLY A 26 -6.48 1.76 11.76
C GLY A 26 -5.06 1.50 11.24
N VAL A 27 -4.86 0.67 10.23
CA VAL A 27 -3.54 0.42 9.63
C VAL A 27 -3.22 1.50 8.61
N THR A 28 -2.13 2.24 8.84
CA THR A 28 -1.64 3.26 7.91
C THR A 28 -0.61 2.66 6.96
N SER A 29 -0.83 2.90 5.67
CA SER A 29 0.08 2.59 4.58
C SER A 29 0.56 3.87 3.89
N TYR A 30 1.84 3.92 3.53
CA TYR A 30 2.47 4.96 2.74
C TYR A 30 2.91 4.39 1.40
N TYR A 31 2.78 5.18 0.34
CA TYR A 31 3.04 4.77 -1.04
C TYR A 31 4.00 5.77 -1.70
N VAL A 32 5.01 5.26 -2.40
CA VAL A 32 5.92 6.06 -3.23
C VAL A 32 5.92 5.46 -4.63
N GLY A 33 5.15 6.10 -5.51
CA GLY A 33 4.83 5.57 -6.83
C GLY A 33 4.28 4.14 -6.77
N ASP A 34 4.53 3.37 -7.82
CA ASP A 34 4.12 1.96 -7.92
C ASP A 34 5.15 0.98 -7.35
N GLN A 35 6.25 1.49 -6.80
CA GLN A 35 7.46 0.72 -6.53
C GLN A 35 7.64 0.38 -5.06
N TYR A 36 7.05 1.19 -4.18
CA TYR A 36 7.37 1.15 -2.76
C TYR A 36 6.12 1.42 -1.91
N GLU A 37 5.88 0.53 -0.96
CA GLU A 37 4.82 0.65 0.03
C GLU A 37 5.38 0.32 1.42
N VAL A 38 4.95 1.07 2.43
CA VAL A 38 5.14 0.71 3.84
C VAL A 38 3.79 0.59 4.49
N SER A 39 3.46 -0.57 5.05
CA SER A 39 2.19 -0.80 5.73
C SER A 39 2.43 -1.51 7.06
N GLY A 40 1.95 -0.93 8.16
CA GLY A 40 2.11 -1.53 9.50
C GLY A 40 3.58 -1.83 9.87
N GLY A 41 4.53 -1.03 9.37
CA GLY A 41 5.98 -1.25 9.58
C GLY A 41 6.63 -2.24 8.60
N VAL A 42 5.86 -2.93 7.76
CA VAL A 42 6.38 -3.85 6.73
C VAL A 42 6.60 -3.09 5.43
N VAL A 43 7.84 -3.15 4.93
CA VAL A 43 8.22 -2.57 3.63
C VAL A 43 7.97 -3.59 2.52
N LYS A 44 7.28 -3.15 1.48
CA LYS A 44 7.14 -3.84 0.19
C LYS A 44 7.87 -3.06 -0.90
N LYS A 45 8.71 -3.74 -1.66
CA LYS A 45 9.34 -3.23 -2.88
C LYS A 45 8.88 -4.05 -4.07
N TYR A 46 8.43 -3.36 -5.09
CA TYR A 46 7.89 -3.95 -6.29
C TYR A 46 8.85 -3.74 -7.45
N TYR A 47 9.35 -4.84 -8.00
CA TYR A 47 10.29 -4.80 -9.11
C TYR A 47 9.53 -5.06 -10.41
N SER A 48 9.68 -4.16 -11.38
CA SER A 48 9.02 -4.25 -12.67
C SER A 48 10.03 -4.20 -13.80
N ALA A 49 9.82 -5.02 -14.83
CA ALA A 49 10.58 -5.00 -16.08
C ALA A 49 9.61 -5.19 -17.25
N GLY A 50 9.80 -4.45 -18.35
CA GLY A 50 8.91 -4.51 -19.51
C GLY A 50 7.44 -4.15 -19.20
N GLY A 51 7.21 -3.22 -18.27
CA GLY A 51 5.86 -2.81 -17.85
C GLY A 51 5.11 -3.84 -17.00
N ARG A 52 5.77 -4.94 -16.60
CA ARG A 52 5.19 -6.02 -15.79
C ARG A 52 5.94 -6.14 -14.48
N ARG A 53 5.21 -6.46 -13.41
CA ARG A 53 5.81 -6.80 -12.13
C ARG A 53 6.46 -8.18 -12.21
N ILE A 54 7.74 -8.26 -11.86
CA ILE A 54 8.56 -9.47 -11.95
C ILE A 54 8.97 -10.02 -10.58
N ALA A 55 8.98 -9.19 -9.53
CA ALA A 55 9.26 -9.64 -8.17
C ALA A 55 8.65 -8.69 -7.12
N LEU A 56 8.49 -9.19 -5.89
CA LEU A 56 8.02 -8.44 -4.73
C LEU A 56 8.88 -8.80 -3.53
N ARG A 57 9.65 -7.83 -3.03
CA ARG A 57 10.31 -7.98 -1.73
C ARG A 57 9.40 -7.48 -0.61
N SER A 58 9.01 -8.35 0.31
CA SER A 58 8.17 -8.04 1.47
C SER A 58 8.89 -8.36 2.77
N GLY A 59 9.02 -7.38 3.67
CA GLY A 59 9.52 -7.61 5.03
C GLY A 59 10.96 -8.13 5.13
N GLY A 60 11.74 -8.07 4.05
CA GLY A 60 13.09 -8.65 4.01
C GLY A 60 13.27 -9.72 2.95
N THR A 61 12.19 -10.44 2.64
CA THR A 61 12.15 -11.60 1.73
C THR A 61 11.78 -11.17 0.31
N LEU A 62 12.51 -11.66 -0.71
CA LEU A 62 12.28 -11.37 -2.13
C LEU A 62 11.39 -12.44 -2.80
#